data_AF-A0A7V4Y6E3-F1
#
_entry.id   AF-A0A7V4Y6E3-F1
#
_cell.length_a   1.000
_cell.length_b   1.000
_cell.length_c   1.000
_cell.angle_alpha   90.00
_cell.angle_beta   90.00
_cell.angle_gamma   90.00
#
_symmetry.space_group_name_H-M   'P 1'
#
loop_
_entity.id
_entity.type
_entity.pdbx_description
1 polymer ?
#
loop_
_entity_poly.entity_id
_entity_poly.type
_entity_poly.pdbx_seq_one_letter_code
_entity_poly.pdbx_strand_id
1 'polypeptide(L)'
;MRKLILFLILVVLAYGAFNLYMKSTSPEVKIVHGLEKEFHRSVDKYFTALRQTAEPGLVVIAEPEKAENEIREIRTKLREIMVTLTEEKAIKRARKLETEIQTFCEKNGID
;
A
#
# COMPACT_ATOMS: atom_id res chain seq x y z
N MET A 1 -13.18 -27.09 -36.92
CA MET A 1 -12.31 -25.97 -37.34
C MET A 1 -12.73 -24.61 -36.77
N ARG A 2 -13.95 -24.10 -37.01
CA ARG A 2 -14.37 -22.74 -36.57
C ARG A 2 -14.26 -22.47 -35.05
N LYS A 3 -14.59 -23.46 -34.21
CA LYS A 3 -14.53 -23.33 -32.74
C LYS A 3 -13.11 -23.21 -32.20
N LEU A 4 -12.13 -23.87 -32.84
CA LEU A 4 -10.72 -23.80 -32.46
C LEU A 4 -10.12 -22.42 -32.76
N ILE A 5 -10.52 -21.82 -33.90
CA ILE A 5 -10.08 -20.47 -34.29
C ILE A 5 -10.61 -19.43 -33.31
N LEU A 6 -11.87 -19.53 -32.91
CA LEU A 6 -12.47 -18.67 -31.87
C LEU A 6 -11.75 -18.78 -30.53
N PHE A 7 -11.40 -20.01 -30.12
CA PHE A 7 -10.67 -20.24 -28.88
C PHE A 7 -9.26 -19.62 -28.92
N LEU A 8 -8.57 -19.73 -30.06
CA LEU A 8 -7.25 -19.14 -30.28
C LEU A 8 -7.30 -17.61 -30.20
N ILE A 9 -8.31 -16.98 -30.80
CA ILE A 9 -8.52 -15.52 -30.71
C ILE A 9 -8.78 -15.10 -29.26
N LEU A 10 -9.58 -15.86 -28.51
CA LEU A 10 -9.89 -15.58 -27.11
C LEU A 10 -8.64 -15.69 -26.22
N VAL A 11 -7.79 -16.69 -26.47
CA VAL A 11 -6.51 -16.86 -25.77
C VAL A 11 -5.54 -15.71 -26.09
N VAL A 12 -5.46 -15.28 -27.34
CA VAL A 12 -4.60 -14.14 -27.74
C VAL A 12 -5.10 -12.83 -27.12
N LEU A 13 -6.42 -12.61 -27.06
CA LEU A 13 -7.03 -11.46 -26.40
C LEU A 13 -6.79 -11.48 -24.88
N ALA A 14 -6.97 -12.65 -24.24
CA ALA A 14 -6.70 -12.82 -22.82
C ALA A 14 -5.21 -12.59 -22.50
N TYR A 15 -4.32 -13.11 -23.34
CA TYR A 15 -2.88 -12.90 -23.21
C TYR A 15 -2.51 -11.43 -23.44
N GLY A 16 -3.07 -10.78 -24.46
CA GLY A 16 -2.86 -9.36 -24.74
C GLY A 16 -3.32 -8.48 -23.57
N ALA A 17 -4.52 -8.72 -23.04
CA ALA A 17 -5.05 -8.02 -21.88
C ALA A 17 -4.20 -8.26 -20.62
N PHE A 18 -3.77 -9.50 -20.39
CA PHE A 18 -2.88 -9.85 -19.27
C PHE A 18 -1.53 -9.15 -19.39
N ASN A 19 -0.95 -9.11 -20.60
CA ASN A 19 0.32 -8.44 -20.85
C ASN A 19 0.18 -6.92 -20.75
N LEU A 20 -0.95 -6.33 -21.16
CA LEU A 20 -1.22 -4.89 -21.00
C LEU A 20 -1.44 -4.51 -19.52
N TYR A 21 -2.05 -5.39 -18.73
CA TYR A 21 -2.21 -5.24 -17.27
C TYR A 21 -0.88 -5.43 -16.53
N MET A 22 -0.10 -6.45 -16.89
CA MET A 22 1.21 -6.73 -16.30
C MET A 22 2.24 -5.65 -16.66
N LYS A 23 2.29 -5.22 -17.92
CA LYS A 23 3.20 -4.18 -18.41
C LYS A 23 2.79 -2.77 -17.93
N SER A 24 1.53 -2.57 -17.51
CA SER A 24 1.06 -1.35 -16.83
C SER A 24 1.39 -1.29 -15.34
N THR A 25 1.89 -2.37 -14.73
CA THR A 25 2.34 -2.35 -13.34
C THR A 25 3.82 -2.06 -13.37
N SER A 26 4.20 -0.80 -13.61
CA SER A 26 5.61 -0.43 -13.60
C SER A 26 6.23 -0.81 -12.25
N PRO A 27 7.54 -1.11 -12.23
CA PRO A 27 8.25 -1.43 -10.99
C PRO A 27 8.01 -0.39 -9.90
N GLU A 28 7.92 0.88 -10.28
CA GLU A 28 7.63 2.02 -9.39
C GLU A 28 6.24 1.90 -8.74
N VAL A 29 5.20 1.56 -9.52
CA VAL A 29 3.84 1.36 -8.99
C VAL A 29 3.82 0.19 -8.01
N LYS A 30 4.58 -0.88 -8.26
CA LYS A 30 4.68 -2.03 -7.36
C LYS A 30 5.38 -1.67 -6.05
N ILE A 31 6.41 -0.82 -6.11
CA ILE A 31 7.11 -0.30 -4.93
C ILE A 31 6.16 0.55 -4.07
N VAL A 32 5.46 1.51 -4.67
CA VAL A 32 4.49 2.36 -3.94
C VAL A 32 3.36 1.51 -3.35
N HIS A 33 2.88 0.50 -4.07
CA HIS A 33 1.85 -0.40 -3.56
C HIS A 33 2.35 -1.31 -2.41
N GLY A 34 3.64 -1.67 -2.42
CA GLY A 34 4.28 -2.34 -1.29
C GLY A 34 4.25 -1.48 -0.02
N LEU A 35 4.64 -0.21 -0.14
CA LEU A 35 4.58 0.75 0.97
C LEU A 35 3.14 0.98 1.44
N GLU A 36 2.18 1.09 0.53
CA GLU A 36 0.75 1.25 0.86
C GLU A 36 0.23 0.09 1.72
N LYS A 37 0.65 -1.15 1.38
CA LYS A 37 0.30 -2.35 2.13
C LYS A 37 0.97 -2.40 3.50
N GLU A 38 2.23 -1.99 3.59
CA GLU A 38 2.94 -1.89 4.87
C GLU A 38 2.26 -0.85 5.78
N PHE A 39 1.89 0.31 5.24
CA PHE A 39 1.18 1.36 5.99
C PHE A 39 -0.13 0.84 6.58
N HIS A 40 -0.99 0.22 5.74
CA HIS A 40 -2.26 -0.33 6.21
C HIS A 40 -2.04 -1.38 7.32
N ARG A 41 -1.00 -2.20 7.19
CA ARG A 41 -0.68 -3.20 8.21
C ARG A 41 -0.27 -2.56 9.53
N SER A 42 0.53 -1.50 9.50
CA SER A 42 0.95 -0.79 10.73
C SER A 42 -0.21 -0.01 11.35
N VAL A 43 -1.11 0.56 10.55
CA VAL A 43 -2.36 1.18 11.03
C VAL A 43 -3.27 0.16 11.71
N ASP A 44 -3.45 -1.03 11.11
CA ASP A 44 -4.25 -2.10 11.71
C ASP A 44 -3.66 -2.57 13.04
N LYS A 45 -2.32 -2.70 13.13
CA LYS A 45 -1.63 -3.00 14.39
C LYS A 45 -1.88 -1.91 15.43
N TYR A 46 -1.78 -0.63 15.03
CA TYR A 46 -2.02 0.51 15.93
C TYR A 46 -3.44 0.46 16.51
N PHE A 47 -4.48 0.28 15.67
CA PHE A 47 -5.86 0.18 16.15
C PHE A 47 -6.11 -1.07 16.99
N THR A 48 -5.47 -2.19 16.66
CA THR A 48 -5.56 -3.42 17.44
C THR A 48 -4.93 -3.21 18.83
N ALA A 49 -3.77 -2.57 18.88
CA ALA A 49 -3.11 -2.21 20.13
C ALA A 49 -3.96 -1.26 20.98
N LEU A 50 -4.51 -0.22 20.35
CA LEU A 50 -5.38 0.76 20.99
C LEU A 50 -6.67 0.12 21.57
N ARG A 51 -7.25 -0.87 20.87
CA ARG A 51 -8.40 -1.62 21.37
C ARG A 51 -8.03 -2.52 22.55
N GLN A 52 -6.87 -3.17 22.51
CA GLN A 52 -6.39 -4.00 23.61
C GLN A 52 -6.05 -3.19 24.86
N THR A 53 -5.58 -1.94 24.71
CA THR A 53 -5.42 -1.01 25.84
C THR A 53 -6.73 -0.57 26.47
N ALA A 54 -7.84 -0.65 25.74
CA ALA A 54 -9.17 -0.24 26.23
C ALA A 54 -9.91 -1.36 27.00
N GLU A 55 -9.47 -2.61 26.90
CA GLU A 55 -10.05 -3.73 27.65
C GLU A 55 -9.35 -3.90 29.01
N PRO A 56 -10.02 -3.59 30.15
CA PRO A 56 -9.42 -3.75 31.47
C PRO A 56 -9.27 -5.24 31.79
N GLY A 57 -8.03 -5.71 31.99
CA GLY A 57 -7.73 -7.06 32.49
C GLY A 57 -6.75 -7.89 31.65
N LEU A 58 -6.39 -7.45 30.45
CA LEU A 58 -5.24 -8.01 29.73
C LEU A 58 -3.98 -7.26 30.15
N VAL A 59 -2.90 -7.99 30.47
CA VAL A 59 -1.56 -7.41 30.57
C VAL A 59 -1.16 -7.01 29.16
N VAL A 60 -1.35 -5.73 28.83
CA VAL A 60 -1.25 -5.21 27.48
C VAL A 60 0.22 -5.13 27.08
N ILE A 61 0.71 -6.14 26.35
CA ILE A 61 1.95 -6.07 25.55
C ILE A 61 1.62 -5.45 24.18
N ALA A 62 0.76 -4.43 24.16
CA ALA A 62 0.45 -3.72 22.94
C ALA A 62 1.18 -2.39 23.00
N GLU A 63 2.23 -2.27 22.19
CA GLU A 63 3.09 -1.10 22.09
C GLU A 63 2.61 -0.25 20.90
N PRO A 64 1.64 0.68 21.09
CA PRO A 64 1.21 1.58 20.02
C PRO A 64 2.39 2.41 19.47
N GLU A 65 3.34 2.77 20.34
CA GLU A 65 4.59 3.48 19.98
C GLU A 65 5.41 2.75 18.92
N LYS A 66 5.41 1.40 18.92
CA LYS A 66 6.11 0.62 17.91
C LYS A 66 5.45 0.74 16.54
N ALA A 67 4.11 0.75 16.51
CA ALA A 67 3.36 0.96 15.28
C ALA A 67 3.51 2.41 14.77
N GLU A 68 3.60 3.38 15.66
CA GLU A 68 3.90 4.79 15.31
C GLU A 68 5.29 4.92 14.66
N ASN A 69 6.31 4.27 15.22
CA ASN A 69 7.65 4.25 14.63
C ASN A 69 7.66 3.58 13.24
N GLU A 70 6.93 2.46 13.06
CA GLU A 70 6.77 1.83 11.74
C GLU A 70 6.14 2.81 10.73
N ILE A 71 5.13 3.58 11.13
CA ILE A 71 4.47 4.58 10.27
C ILE A 71 5.42 5.74 9.92
N ARG A 72 6.25 6.19 10.87
CA ARG A 72 7.26 7.23 10.63
C ARG A 72 8.34 6.77 9.66
N GLU A 73 8.78 5.52 9.77
CA GLU A 73 9.70 4.91 8.80
C GLU A 73 9.09 4.85 7.40
N ILE A 74 7.82 4.45 7.28
CA ILE A 74 7.12 4.38 6.00
C ILE A 74 6.99 5.77 5.37
N ARG A 75 6.69 6.80 6.16
CA ARG A 75 6.68 8.21 5.71
C ARG A 75 8.04 8.64 5.14
N THR A 76 9.12 8.24 5.81
CA THR A 76 10.49 8.56 5.39
C THR A 76 10.83 7.85 4.07
N LYS A 77 10.58 6.54 3.98
CA LYS A 77 10.77 5.76 2.75
C LYS A 77 9.91 6.28 1.60
N LEU A 78 8.68 6.72 1.88
CA LEU A 78 7.79 7.30 0.87
C LEU A 78 8.37 8.59 0.29
N ARG A 79 8.94 9.47 1.14
CA ARG A 79 9.61 10.70 0.69
C ARG A 79 10.84 10.41 -0.15
N GLU A 80 11.66 9.43 0.24
CA GLU A 80 12.83 9.01 -0.53
C GLU A 80 12.42 8.49 -1.92
N ILE A 81 11.41 7.62 -1.96
CA ILE A 81 10.93 7.05 -3.22
C ILE A 81 10.28 8.13 -4.08
N MET A 82 9.53 9.07 -3.50
CA MET A 82 8.87 10.16 -4.24
C MET A 82 9.82 10.99 -5.11
N VAL A 83 11.08 11.18 -4.70
CA VAL A 83 12.08 11.91 -5.49
C VAL A 83 12.56 11.09 -6.70
N THR A 84 12.47 9.76 -6.61
CA THR A 84 12.88 8.81 -7.66
C THR A 84 11.74 8.41 -8.61
N LEU A 85 10.49 8.75 -8.28
CA LEU A 85 9.33 8.40 -9.10
C LEU A 85 9.30 9.23 -10.38
N THR A 86 9.22 8.54 -11.52
CA THR A 86 9.13 9.16 -12.84
C THR A 86 7.75 8.96 -13.46
N GLU A 87 7.02 7.93 -13.07
CA GLU A 87 5.68 7.66 -13.60
C GLU A 87 4.58 8.47 -12.90
N GLU A 88 3.77 9.19 -13.68
CA GLU A 88 2.61 9.95 -13.18
C GLU A 88 1.64 9.11 -12.33
N LYS A 89 1.43 7.84 -12.70
CA LYS A 89 0.56 6.92 -11.94
C LYS A 89 1.16 6.59 -10.57
N ALA A 90 2.47 6.37 -10.49
CA ALA A 90 3.16 6.11 -9.24
C ALA A 90 3.20 7.36 -8.36
N ILE A 91 3.44 8.54 -8.94
CA ILE A 91 3.40 9.84 -8.25
C ILE A 91 2.01 10.10 -7.66
N LYS A 92 0.93 9.88 -8.44
CA LYS A 92 -0.44 10.08 -7.96
C LYS A 92 -0.78 9.16 -6.79
N ARG A 93 -0.34 7.90 -6.83
CA ARG A 93 -0.51 6.95 -5.72
C ARG A 93 0.32 7.32 -4.51
N ALA A 94 1.58 7.71 -4.70
CA ALA A 94 2.46 8.13 -3.62
C ALA A 94 1.93 9.38 -2.89
N ARG A 95 1.41 10.38 -3.62
CA ARG A 95 0.75 11.56 -3.04
C ARG A 95 -0.52 11.20 -2.25
N LYS A 96 -1.32 10.26 -2.77
CA LYS A 96 -2.50 9.75 -2.05
C LYS A 96 -2.08 9.11 -0.73
N LEU A 97 -1.06 8.25 -0.77
CA LEU A 97 -0.52 7.60 0.42
C LEU A 97 0.08 8.61 1.41
N GLU A 98 0.80 9.62 0.94
CA GLU A 98 1.33 10.70 1.78
C GLU A 98 0.20 11.45 2.50
N THR A 99 -0.88 11.76 1.79
CA THR A 99 -2.05 12.44 2.38
C THR A 99 -2.74 11.56 3.43
N GLU A 100 -2.87 10.26 3.17
CA GLU A 100 -3.44 9.30 4.13
C GLU A 100 -2.57 9.17 5.39
N ILE A 101 -1.24 9.05 5.21
CA ILE A 101 -0.28 9.02 6.32
C ILE A 101 -0.38 10.31 7.13
N GLN A 102 -0.36 11.47 6.48
CA GLN A 102 -0.43 12.76 7.16
C GLN A 102 -1.75 12.93 7.93
N THR A 103 -2.88 12.57 7.31
CA THR A 103 -4.19 12.62 7.98
C THR A 103 -4.23 11.69 9.19
N PHE A 104 -3.64 10.50 9.07
CA PHE A 104 -3.54 9.55 10.19
C PHE A 104 -2.67 10.10 11.32
N CYS A 105 -1.51 10.66 10.99
CA CYS A 105 -0.60 11.28 11.94
C CYS A 105 -1.26 12.44 12.69
N GLU A 106 -1.88 13.39 11.98
CA GLU A 106 -2.59 14.52 12.57
C GLU A 106 -3.73 14.08 13.49
N LYS A 107 -4.51 13.08 13.07
CA LYS A 107 -5.67 12.60 13.84
C LYS A 107 -5.29 11.87 15.13
N ASN A 108 -4.12 11.23 15.14
CA ASN A 108 -3.65 10.44 16.28
C ASN A 108 -2.54 11.14 17.08
N GLY A 109 -2.16 12.38 16.72
CA GLY A 109 -1.12 13.15 17.41
C GLY A 109 0.29 12.58 17.21
N ILE A 110 0.53 11.87 16.11
CA ILE A 110 1.82 11.25 15.79
C ILE A 110 2.64 12.27 14.98
N ASP A 111 3.75 12.74 15.54
CA ASP A 111 4.67 13.72 14.90
C ASP A 111 5.70 13.02 13.98
#